data_AF-A0A6A5GGF6-F1
#
_entry.id   AF-A0A6A5GGF6-F1
#
_cell.length_a   1.000
_cell.length_b   1.000
_cell.length_c   1.000
_cell.angle_alpha   90.00
_cell.angle_beta   90.00
_cell.angle_gamma   90.00
#
_symmetry.space_group_name_H-M   'P 1'
#
loop_
_entity.id
_entity.type
_entity.pdbx_description
1 polymer ?
#
loop_
_entity_poly.entity_id
_entity_poly.type
_entity_poly.pdbx_seq_one_letter_code
_entity_poly.pdbx_strand_id
1 'polypeptide(L)'
;MGTSNRRSNESKYGPYHIRVVLIIFSLSAMAFGLGVSITAPEQLPNSLVFTAFHFCVAFGAYSYNKMLLGISQKVCGLAVILLILSLLGYPLIKSCYKASGLYGMAVKRTGKMNETKAFEYDLNYFMNVPTKYKNEAGIKEAVHNFNFGLLDGFLLEFLILSYTAGTYVYYVMIKRLREQVCRMQMTVISPRMAKPNPTIHLNEPHLGCIPIRPTLITLSILGILGAVISCYNPLYNQFILTIIIFATHCLMLFGAVNYNEFALKLSQHIFLLILVTGIVVTCVLPVTLSCYIASGLGDTHDIMSYTYTAEEFAGGTKDVKIRFKNALIAGLATEFFLICGSALNFIQFVMIRRLKEYVITKNQNKDDSPLVF
;
A
#
# COMPACT_ATOMS: atom_id res chain seq x y z
N MET A 1 8.09 35.54 -31.21
CA MET A 1 8.24 35.88 -29.78
C MET A 1 6.89 35.71 -29.10
N GLY A 2 6.69 34.58 -28.42
CA GLY A 2 5.52 34.32 -27.57
C GLY A 2 6.03 33.61 -26.33
N THR A 3 6.26 34.34 -25.25
CA THR A 3 6.70 33.78 -23.98
C THR A 3 5.53 33.02 -23.35
N SER A 4 5.57 31.69 -23.50
CA SER A 4 4.75 30.77 -22.72
C SER A 4 5.03 31.02 -21.25
N ASN A 5 4.08 31.71 -20.61
CA ASN A 5 4.07 32.10 -19.23
C ASN A 5 3.89 30.83 -18.37
N ARG A 6 4.97 30.06 -18.20
CA ARG A 6 5.01 28.93 -17.26
C ARG A 6 5.18 29.49 -15.84
N ARG A 7 4.20 30.31 -15.42
CA ARG A 7 3.84 30.41 -14.00
C ARG A 7 3.66 28.97 -13.56
N SER A 8 4.41 28.58 -12.54
CA SER A 8 4.10 27.40 -11.75
C SER A 8 2.59 27.39 -11.52
N ASN A 9 1.97 26.25 -11.79
CA ASN A 9 0.62 25.94 -11.32
C ASN A 9 0.63 25.94 -9.78
N GLU A 10 0.86 27.10 -9.15
CA GLU A 10 0.40 27.37 -7.81
C GLU A 10 -1.11 27.10 -7.84
N SER A 11 -1.55 26.24 -6.93
CA SER A 11 -2.91 25.73 -6.94
C SER A 11 -3.89 26.87 -7.13
N LYS A 12 -4.82 26.68 -8.07
CA LYS A 12 -5.98 27.55 -8.33
C LYS A 12 -6.80 27.88 -7.07
N TYR A 13 -6.50 27.21 -5.96
CA TYR A 13 -6.99 27.45 -4.61
C TYR A 13 -5.92 28.20 -3.81
N GLY A 14 -6.17 29.48 -3.51
CA GLY A 14 -5.31 30.31 -2.66
C GLY A 14 -5.20 29.81 -1.20
N PRO A 15 -4.30 30.42 -0.39
CA PRO A 15 -4.00 29.99 0.99
C PRO A 15 -5.23 29.97 1.92
N TYR A 16 -6.26 30.76 1.59
CA TYR A 16 -7.52 30.78 2.29
C TYR A 16 -8.31 29.47 2.21
N HIS A 17 -8.26 28.77 1.07
CA HIS A 17 -9.04 27.54 0.90
C HIS A 17 -8.49 26.39 1.75
N ILE A 18 -7.17 26.17 1.77
CA ILE A 18 -6.55 25.10 2.57
C ILE A 18 -6.84 25.33 4.07
N ARG A 19 -6.77 26.58 4.51
CA ARG A 19 -7.07 26.98 5.90
C ARG A 19 -8.52 26.72 6.28
N VAL A 20 -9.47 27.19 5.48
CA VAL A 20 -10.91 26.99 5.75
C VAL A 20 -11.25 25.50 5.78
N VAL A 21 -10.73 24.71 4.83
CA VAL A 21 -10.97 23.26 4.80
C VAL A 21 -10.38 22.57 6.03
N LEU A 22 -9.15 22.91 6.45
CA LEU A 22 -8.55 22.34 7.66
C LEU A 22 -9.37 22.67 8.92
N ILE A 23 -9.87 23.90 9.04
CA ILE A 23 -10.69 24.33 10.19
C ILE A 23 -12.02 23.57 10.20
N ILE A 24 -12.74 23.55 9.09
CA ILE A 24 -14.03 22.85 8.98
C ILE A 24 -13.85 21.37 9.28
N PHE A 25 -12.87 20.72 8.65
CA PHE A 25 -12.59 19.30 8.89
C PHE A 25 -12.24 19.02 10.35
N SER A 26 -11.41 19.86 10.97
CA SER A 26 -11.06 19.72 12.40
C SER A 26 -12.26 19.89 13.31
N LEU A 27 -13.14 20.85 13.04
CA LEU A 27 -14.37 21.08 13.81
C LEU A 27 -15.33 19.89 13.69
N SER A 28 -15.52 19.37 12.47
CA SER A 28 -16.32 18.16 12.24
C SER A 28 -15.74 16.94 12.98
N ALA A 29 -14.41 16.77 12.94
CA ALA A 29 -13.74 15.69 13.65
C ALA A 29 -13.88 15.83 15.17
N MET A 30 -13.75 17.03 15.74
CA MET A 30 -14.00 17.26 17.17
C MET A 30 -15.45 16.94 17.57
N ALA A 31 -16.43 17.37 16.77
CA ALA A 31 -17.84 17.05 17.01
C ALA A 31 -18.08 15.54 16.99
N PHE A 32 -17.46 14.82 16.04
CA PHE A 32 -17.51 13.37 16.00
C PHE A 32 -16.85 12.72 17.24
N GLY A 33 -15.66 13.18 17.62
CA GLY A 33 -14.94 12.68 18.80
C GLY A 33 -15.77 12.83 20.08
N LEU A 34 -16.36 14.00 20.29
CA LEU A 34 -17.27 14.26 21.41
C LEU A 34 -18.54 13.40 21.35
N GLY A 35 -19.09 13.18 20.15
CA GLY A 35 -20.21 12.26 19.94
C GLY A 35 -19.87 10.83 20.38
N VAL A 36 -18.69 10.33 20.02
CA VAL A 36 -18.18 9.02 20.47
C VAL A 36 -18.00 8.98 21.98
N SER A 37 -17.49 10.05 22.60
CA SER A 37 -17.38 10.12 24.08
C SER A 37 -18.72 9.94 24.78
N ILE A 38 -19.82 10.41 24.18
CA ILE A 38 -21.17 10.32 24.73
C ILE A 38 -21.76 8.92 24.51
N THR A 39 -21.58 8.35 23.32
CA THR A 39 -22.20 7.06 22.94
C THR A 39 -21.40 5.84 23.38
N ALA A 40 -20.10 5.98 23.60
CA ALA A 40 -19.19 4.93 24.05
C ALA A 40 -18.26 5.48 25.15
N PRO A 41 -18.73 5.57 26.41
CA PRO A 41 -17.99 6.17 27.53
C PRO A 41 -16.63 5.50 27.78
N GLU A 42 -16.49 4.22 27.46
CA GLU A 42 -15.23 3.48 27.54
C GLU A 42 -14.15 3.99 26.56
N GLN A 43 -14.54 4.72 25.50
CA GLN A 43 -13.63 5.37 24.55
C GLN A 43 -13.30 6.82 24.94
N LEU A 44 -13.74 7.30 26.11
CA LEU A 44 -13.53 8.68 26.55
C LEU A 44 -12.06 9.13 26.49
N PRO A 45 -11.06 8.35 26.95
CA PRO A 45 -9.65 8.79 26.90
C PRO A 45 -9.17 8.99 25.46
N ASN A 46 -9.49 8.06 24.56
CA ASN A 46 -9.07 8.09 23.17
C ASN A 46 -9.75 9.24 22.40
N SER A 47 -11.05 9.43 22.64
CA SER A 47 -11.83 10.51 22.02
C SER A 47 -11.41 11.89 22.51
N LEU A 48 -11.00 12.05 23.76
CA LEU A 48 -10.41 13.31 24.26
C LEU A 48 -9.07 13.63 23.60
N VAL A 49 -8.17 12.65 23.47
CA VAL A 49 -6.89 12.82 22.76
C VAL A 49 -7.11 13.21 21.30
N PHE A 50 -8.04 12.53 20.63
CA PHE A 50 -8.44 12.84 19.25
C PHE A 50 -8.99 14.27 19.13
N THR A 51 -9.88 14.66 20.04
CA THR A 51 -10.48 16.01 20.06
C THR A 51 -9.42 17.08 20.31
N ALA A 52 -8.52 16.87 21.28
CA ALA A 52 -7.43 17.79 21.58
C ALA A 52 -6.46 17.96 20.38
N PHE A 53 -6.16 16.88 19.66
CA PHE A 53 -5.35 16.96 18.44
C PHE A 53 -6.03 17.83 17.37
N HIS A 54 -7.32 17.60 17.10
CA HIS A 54 -8.06 18.39 16.12
C HIS A 54 -8.25 19.85 16.55
N PHE A 55 -8.37 20.12 17.86
CA PHE A 55 -8.34 21.49 18.38
C PHE A 55 -7.01 22.19 18.06
N CYS A 56 -5.88 21.52 18.31
CA CYS A 56 -4.56 22.07 17.97
C CYS A 56 -4.40 22.37 16.47
N VAL A 57 -4.96 21.53 15.59
CA VAL A 57 -4.94 21.79 14.14
C VAL A 57 -5.83 22.98 13.77
N ALA A 58 -7.08 23.00 14.28
CA ALA A 58 -8.02 24.09 14.02
C ALA A 58 -7.47 25.44 14.50
N PHE A 59 -6.99 25.49 15.74
CA PHE A 59 -6.43 26.69 16.33
C PHE A 59 -5.13 27.10 15.65
N GLY A 60 -4.25 26.14 15.33
CA GLY A 60 -3.02 26.41 14.57
C GLY A 60 -3.29 26.98 13.18
N ALA A 61 -4.30 26.47 12.47
CA ALA A 61 -4.73 26.98 11.18
C ALA A 61 -5.43 28.35 11.29
N TYR A 62 -6.25 28.56 12.33
CA TYR A 62 -6.93 29.83 12.58
C TYR A 62 -5.95 30.94 12.94
N SER A 63 -5.01 30.68 13.85
CA SER A 63 -4.06 31.68 14.37
C SER A 63 -2.78 31.82 13.55
N TYR A 64 -2.60 31.02 12.48
CA TYR A 64 -1.34 30.87 11.76
C TYR A 64 -0.16 30.51 12.68
N ASN A 65 -0.41 29.76 13.76
CA ASN A 65 0.61 29.38 14.70
C ASN A 65 1.49 28.24 14.13
N LYS A 66 2.70 28.62 13.68
CA LYS A 66 3.68 27.72 13.09
C LYS A 66 4.11 26.57 14.01
N MET A 67 4.18 26.82 15.32
CA MET A 67 4.58 25.81 16.31
C MET A 67 3.52 24.72 16.41
N LEU A 68 2.25 25.10 16.58
CA LEU A 68 1.13 24.15 16.65
C LEU A 68 0.98 23.36 15.35
N LEU A 69 1.02 24.02 14.19
CA LEU A 69 1.01 23.32 12.90
C LEU A 69 2.19 22.36 12.76
N GLY A 70 3.36 22.71 13.30
CA GLY A 70 4.54 21.85 13.31
C GLY A 70 4.39 20.60 14.18
N ILE A 71 3.84 20.75 15.39
CA ILE A 71 3.55 19.62 16.29
C ILE A 71 2.48 18.72 15.67
N SER A 72 1.37 19.30 15.22
CA SER A 72 0.29 18.55 14.57
C SER A 72 0.78 17.82 13.31
N GLN A 73 1.65 18.44 12.51
CA GLN A 73 2.27 17.77 11.36
C GLN A 73 3.07 16.53 11.79
N LYS A 74 3.88 16.62 12.84
CA LYS A 74 4.69 15.48 13.33
C LYS A 74 3.82 14.36 13.89
N VAL A 75 2.82 14.69 14.71
CA VAL A 75 1.87 13.72 15.26
C VAL A 75 1.10 13.02 14.14
N CYS A 76 0.61 13.78 13.17
CA CYS A 76 -0.10 13.22 11.99
C CYS A 76 0.84 12.34 11.15
N GLY A 77 2.10 12.75 10.97
CA GLY A 77 3.11 11.93 10.27
C GLY A 77 3.40 10.61 10.99
N LEU A 78 3.52 10.62 12.32
CA LEU A 78 3.65 9.40 13.12
C LEU A 78 2.41 8.51 13.00
N ALA A 79 1.21 9.10 13.04
CA ALA A 79 -0.04 8.36 12.86
C ALA A 79 -0.11 7.67 11.50
N VAL A 80 0.30 8.34 10.42
CA VAL A 80 0.40 7.72 9.08
C VAL A 80 1.35 6.52 9.10
N ILE A 81 2.52 6.64 9.74
CA ILE A 81 3.48 5.53 9.84
C ILE A 81 2.87 4.34 10.61
N LEU A 82 2.24 4.59 11.76
CA LEU A 82 1.60 3.55 12.56
C LEU A 82 0.45 2.87 11.81
N LEU A 83 -0.34 3.63 11.04
CA LEU A 83 -1.40 3.07 10.21
C LEU A 83 -0.85 2.22 9.05
N ILE A 84 0.24 2.64 8.42
CA ILE A 84 0.93 1.82 7.41
C ILE A 84 1.46 0.54 8.04
N LEU A 85 2.06 0.61 9.24
CA LEU A 85 2.51 -0.58 9.96
C LEU A 85 1.34 -1.48 10.37
N SER A 86 0.17 -0.91 10.63
CA SER A 86 -1.05 -1.66 10.94
C SER A 86 -1.64 -2.32 9.69
N LEU A 87 -1.50 -1.72 8.50
CA LEU A 87 -1.86 -2.38 7.25
C LEU A 87 -1.04 -3.66 7.06
N LEU A 88 0.22 -3.66 7.50
CA LEU A 88 1.08 -4.83 7.48
C LEU A 88 0.62 -5.86 8.52
N GLY A 89 -0.03 -6.92 8.06
CA GLY A 89 -0.35 -8.09 8.86
C GLY A 89 -1.55 -7.99 9.80
N TYR A 90 -2.06 -6.82 10.23
CA TYR A 90 -3.24 -6.81 11.12
C TYR A 90 -4.53 -7.33 10.45
N PRO A 91 -4.90 -6.89 9.22
CA PRO A 91 -6.02 -7.48 8.49
C PRO A 91 -5.83 -8.98 8.28
N LEU A 92 -4.60 -9.39 7.97
CA LEU A 92 -4.20 -10.78 7.76
C LEU A 92 -4.38 -11.65 9.01
N ILE A 93 -3.93 -11.17 10.18
CA ILE A 93 -4.05 -11.88 11.45
C ILE A 93 -5.53 -12.07 11.80
N LYS A 94 -6.33 -11.01 11.65
CA LYS A 94 -7.77 -11.05 11.96
C LYS A 94 -8.53 -11.96 11.00
N SER A 95 -8.21 -11.90 9.70
CA SER A 95 -8.83 -12.75 8.68
C SER A 95 -8.46 -14.22 8.90
N CYS A 96 -7.18 -14.54 9.15
CA CYS A 96 -6.70 -15.87 9.55
C CYS A 96 -7.48 -16.40 10.77
N TYR A 97 -7.64 -15.57 11.79
CA TYR A 97 -8.30 -15.97 13.03
C TYR A 97 -9.76 -16.37 12.79
N LYS A 98 -10.51 -15.57 12.03
CA LYS A 98 -11.89 -15.91 11.64
C LYS A 98 -11.95 -17.12 10.70
N ALA A 99 -11.05 -17.18 9.70
CA ALA A 99 -11.00 -18.28 8.73
C ALA A 99 -10.66 -19.63 9.35
N SER A 100 -9.89 -19.66 10.45
CA SER A 100 -9.58 -20.88 11.19
C SER A 100 -10.74 -21.44 12.02
N GLY A 101 -11.86 -20.72 12.12
CA GLY A 101 -13.00 -21.09 12.97
C GLY A 101 -12.77 -20.86 14.48
N LEU A 102 -11.58 -20.42 14.88
CA LEU A 102 -11.24 -20.14 16.29
C LEU A 102 -12.18 -19.12 16.93
N TYR A 103 -12.63 -18.12 16.17
CA TYR A 103 -13.60 -17.12 16.62
C TYR A 103 -14.92 -17.75 17.09
N GLY A 104 -15.54 -18.59 16.25
CA GLY A 104 -16.82 -19.24 16.58
C GLY A 104 -16.70 -20.17 17.79
N MET A 105 -15.55 -20.81 17.97
CA MET A 105 -15.28 -21.68 19.10
C MET A 105 -15.07 -20.89 20.40
N ALA A 106 -14.43 -19.72 20.34
CA ALA A 106 -14.27 -18.83 21.48
C ALA A 106 -15.63 -18.25 21.94
N VAL A 107 -16.49 -17.85 20.99
CA VAL A 107 -17.85 -17.35 21.27
C VAL A 107 -18.73 -18.43 21.92
N LYS A 108 -18.74 -19.66 21.41
CA LYS A 108 -19.51 -20.78 21.98
C LYS A 108 -19.09 -21.11 23.42
N ARG A 109 -17.81 -20.95 23.77
CA ARG A 109 -17.26 -21.33 25.07
C ARG A 109 -17.42 -20.25 26.14
N THR A 110 -17.45 -18.98 25.74
CA THR A 110 -17.51 -17.83 26.66
C THR A 110 -18.87 -17.16 26.73
N GLY A 111 -19.84 -17.59 25.91
CA GLY A 111 -21.23 -17.13 25.94
C GLY A 111 -21.46 -15.74 25.36
N LYS A 112 -20.51 -14.81 25.51
CA LYS A 112 -20.46 -13.46 24.92
C LYS A 112 -19.01 -12.97 24.87
N MET A 113 -18.29 -13.23 23.77
CA MET A 113 -16.99 -12.60 23.56
C MET A 113 -17.21 -11.22 22.92
N ASN A 114 -16.76 -10.17 23.59
CA ASN A 114 -16.73 -8.81 23.02
C ASN A 114 -15.58 -8.75 22.00
N GLU A 115 -15.79 -8.20 20.79
CA GLU A 115 -14.80 -8.25 19.69
C GLU A 115 -13.43 -7.66 20.08
N THR A 116 -13.41 -6.69 20.99
CA THR A 116 -12.21 -6.07 21.55
C THR A 116 -11.41 -6.99 22.50
N LYS A 117 -12.08 -7.89 23.23
CA LYS A 117 -11.42 -8.86 24.13
C LYS A 117 -10.92 -10.11 23.42
N ALA A 118 -11.42 -10.40 22.22
CA ALA A 118 -11.01 -11.58 21.45
C ALA A 118 -9.53 -11.54 21.02
N PHE A 119 -8.96 -10.33 20.88
CA PHE A 119 -7.57 -10.12 20.48
C PHE A 119 -6.59 -10.07 21.66
N GLU A 120 -7.09 -9.81 22.87
CA GLU A 120 -6.30 -9.63 24.10
C GLU A 120 -6.01 -10.97 24.82
N TYR A 121 -6.61 -12.07 24.35
CA TYR A 121 -6.30 -13.40 24.88
C TYR A 121 -4.96 -13.92 24.33
N ASP A 122 -4.16 -14.40 25.26
CA ASP A 122 -2.78 -14.87 25.11
C ASP A 122 -2.65 -16.01 24.07
N LEU A 123 -1.54 -16.04 23.33
CA LEU A 123 -1.21 -17.06 22.32
C LEU A 123 -1.33 -18.50 22.89
N ASN A 124 -1.22 -18.63 24.22
CA ASN A 124 -1.37 -19.86 25.01
C ASN A 124 -2.84 -20.32 25.20
N TYR A 125 -3.83 -19.42 25.15
CA TYR A 125 -5.25 -19.74 25.34
C TYR A 125 -5.85 -20.43 24.08
N PHE A 126 -5.22 -20.24 22.92
CA PHE A 126 -5.62 -20.81 21.62
C PHE A 126 -5.24 -22.30 21.42
N MET A 127 -4.69 -22.95 22.45
CA MET A 127 -4.04 -24.26 22.37
C MET A 127 -4.97 -25.48 22.47
N ASN A 128 -6.24 -25.31 22.84
CA ASN A 128 -7.14 -26.42 23.19
C ASN A 128 -8.49 -26.33 22.46
N VAL A 129 -8.50 -26.82 21.21
CA VAL A 129 -9.67 -26.77 20.32
C VAL A 129 -9.81 -28.06 19.48
N PRO A 130 -10.99 -28.72 19.46
CA PRO A 130 -11.18 -30.02 18.80
C PRO A 130 -11.44 -29.91 17.29
N THR A 131 -11.11 -30.98 16.56
CA THR A 131 -11.19 -31.14 15.10
C THR A 131 -12.60 -31.48 14.59
N LYS A 132 -12.99 -30.92 13.45
CA LYS A 132 -14.14 -31.42 12.66
C LYS A 132 -14.09 -31.00 11.18
N TYR A 133 -13.42 -31.76 10.31
CA TYR A 133 -13.60 -31.63 8.85
C TYR A 133 -13.33 -32.96 8.14
N LYS A 134 -14.36 -33.81 7.95
CA LYS A 134 -14.25 -35.07 7.19
C LYS A 134 -15.54 -35.49 6.44
N ASN A 135 -16.58 -34.67 6.49
CA ASN A 135 -17.86 -34.93 5.82
C ASN A 135 -18.35 -33.65 5.12
N GLU A 136 -19.40 -33.75 4.31
CA GLU A 136 -19.97 -32.62 3.56
C GLU A 136 -20.30 -31.41 4.45
N ALA A 137 -20.75 -31.65 5.69
CA ALA A 137 -21.00 -30.62 6.69
C ALA A 137 -19.72 -29.87 7.08
N GLY A 138 -18.60 -30.58 7.23
CA GLY A 138 -17.29 -29.98 7.42
C GLY A 138 -16.91 -29.09 6.23
N ILE A 139 -16.99 -29.58 4.99
CA ILE A 139 -16.61 -28.78 3.82
C ILE A 139 -17.42 -27.47 3.76
N LYS A 140 -18.73 -27.53 4.04
CA LYS A 140 -19.61 -26.35 4.15
C LYS A 140 -19.17 -25.37 5.23
N GLU A 141 -18.75 -25.87 6.40
CA GLU A 141 -18.26 -25.03 7.50
C GLU A 141 -16.87 -24.42 7.19
N ALA A 142 -15.96 -25.14 6.53
CA ALA A 142 -14.66 -24.61 6.08
C ALA A 142 -14.83 -23.49 5.04
N VAL A 143 -15.73 -23.68 4.06
CA VAL A 143 -16.08 -22.65 3.07
C VAL A 143 -16.74 -21.43 3.74
N HIS A 144 -17.62 -21.64 4.72
CA HIS A 144 -18.22 -20.56 5.49
C HIS A 144 -17.16 -19.75 6.24
N ASN A 145 -16.26 -20.42 6.98
CA ASN A 145 -15.19 -19.76 7.73
C ASN A 145 -14.23 -19.03 6.80
N PHE A 146 -13.85 -19.62 5.67
CA PHE A 146 -13.05 -18.98 4.62
C PHE A 146 -13.70 -17.66 4.15
N ASN A 147 -14.95 -17.71 3.71
CA ASN A 147 -15.66 -16.52 3.21
C ASN A 147 -15.83 -15.45 4.30
N PHE A 148 -16.09 -15.87 5.54
CA PHE A 148 -16.24 -14.96 6.67
C PHE A 148 -14.93 -14.26 7.03
N GLY A 149 -13.82 -15.00 7.08
CA GLY A 149 -12.48 -14.44 7.30
C GLY A 149 -12.04 -13.53 6.17
N LEU A 150 -12.31 -13.93 4.91
CA LEU A 150 -12.00 -13.15 3.71
C LEU A 150 -12.73 -11.80 3.72
N LEU A 151 -14.04 -11.80 3.97
CA LEU A 151 -14.86 -10.60 4.00
C LEU A 151 -14.40 -9.64 5.11
N ASP A 152 -14.14 -10.15 6.32
CA ASP A 152 -13.68 -9.33 7.44
C ASP A 152 -12.28 -8.76 7.21
N GLY A 153 -11.38 -9.55 6.61
CA GLY A 153 -10.05 -9.13 6.21
C GLY A 153 -10.10 -7.97 5.22
N PHE A 154 -10.88 -8.11 4.13
CA PHE A 154 -11.02 -7.05 3.12
C PHE A 154 -11.71 -5.81 3.65
N LEU A 155 -12.75 -5.94 4.46
CA LEU A 155 -13.41 -4.78 5.08
C LEU A 155 -12.43 -4.02 5.97
N LEU A 156 -11.67 -4.74 6.80
CA LEU A 156 -10.70 -4.12 7.69
C LEU A 156 -9.56 -3.46 6.92
N GLU A 157 -9.03 -4.12 5.91
CA GLU A 157 -7.97 -3.57 5.07
C GLU A 157 -8.43 -2.32 4.32
N PHE A 158 -9.63 -2.35 3.74
CA PHE A 158 -10.24 -1.18 3.08
C PHE A 158 -10.45 -0.01 4.06
N LEU A 159 -10.92 -0.29 5.27
CA LEU A 159 -11.11 0.73 6.31
C LEU A 159 -9.79 1.37 6.72
N ILE A 160 -8.76 0.56 7.01
CA ILE A 160 -7.45 1.08 7.41
C ILE A 160 -6.80 1.82 6.24
N LEU A 161 -6.91 1.33 5.00
CA LEU A 161 -6.34 1.98 3.82
C LEU A 161 -7.01 3.34 3.54
N SER A 162 -8.34 3.40 3.62
CA SER A 162 -9.10 4.64 3.51
C SER A 162 -8.73 5.64 4.60
N TYR A 163 -8.60 5.17 5.84
CA TYR A 163 -8.21 6.00 6.98
C TYR A 163 -6.76 6.51 6.86
N THR A 164 -5.85 5.67 6.37
CA THR A 164 -4.45 6.02 6.07
C THR A 164 -4.38 7.09 4.98
N ALA A 165 -5.12 6.91 3.89
CA ALA A 165 -5.18 7.89 2.80
C ALA A 165 -5.73 9.23 3.27
N GLY A 166 -6.83 9.23 4.03
CA GLY A 166 -7.40 10.43 4.64
C GLY A 166 -6.43 11.15 5.56
N THR A 167 -5.77 10.40 6.45
CA THR A 167 -4.76 10.94 7.38
C THR A 167 -3.55 11.51 6.64
N TYR A 168 -3.11 10.86 5.57
CA TYR A 168 -2.01 11.36 4.73
C TYR A 168 -2.37 12.65 4.00
N VAL A 169 -3.57 12.75 3.42
CA VAL A 169 -4.07 14.00 2.81
C VAL A 169 -4.09 15.12 3.86
N TYR A 170 -4.59 14.82 5.06
CA TYR A 170 -4.64 15.76 6.18
C TYR A 170 -3.23 16.21 6.60
N TYR A 171 -2.27 15.29 6.72
CA TYR A 171 -0.85 15.59 6.94
C TYR A 171 -0.29 16.54 5.88
N VAL A 172 -0.53 16.27 4.59
CA VAL A 172 -0.06 17.10 3.47
C VAL A 172 -0.68 18.50 3.54
N MET A 173 -1.95 18.62 3.89
CA MET A 173 -2.61 19.93 4.06
C MET A 173 -1.96 20.75 5.17
N ILE A 174 -1.71 20.16 6.35
CA ILE A 174 -1.02 20.83 7.46
C ILE A 174 0.39 21.26 7.03
N LYS A 175 1.15 20.37 6.38
CA LYS A 175 2.49 20.66 5.86
C LYS A 175 2.48 21.86 4.91
N ARG A 176 1.57 21.87 3.92
CA ARG A 176 1.44 22.96 2.95
C ARG A 176 1.08 24.28 3.61
N LEU A 177 0.13 24.27 4.55
CA LEU A 177 -0.24 25.48 5.29
C LEU A 177 0.95 26.01 6.11
N ARG A 178 1.68 25.14 6.81
CA ARG A 178 2.88 25.51 7.58
C ARG A 178 3.98 26.12 6.69
N GLU A 179 4.25 25.53 5.53
CA GLU A 179 5.20 26.07 4.55
C GLU A 179 4.76 27.46 4.04
N GLN A 180 3.46 27.67 3.86
CA GLN A 180 2.91 28.98 3.50
C GLN A 180 3.07 30.02 4.63
N VAL A 181 2.79 29.66 5.88
CA VAL A 181 3.04 30.55 7.05
C VAL A 181 4.51 30.94 7.09
N CYS A 182 5.41 29.98 6.87
CA CYS A 182 6.85 30.24 6.86
C CYS A 182 7.25 31.18 5.72
N ARG A 183 6.65 31.02 4.53
CA ARG A 183 6.88 31.93 3.40
C ARG A 183 6.37 33.34 3.69
N MET A 184 5.17 33.50 4.24
CA MET A 184 4.65 34.82 4.63
C MET A 184 5.58 35.54 5.62
N GLN A 185 6.18 34.82 6.56
CA GLN A 185 7.18 35.37 7.48
C GLN A 185 8.51 35.76 6.80
N MET A 186 8.92 35.04 5.75
CA MET A 186 10.18 35.30 5.02
C MET A 186 10.04 36.34 3.91
N THR A 187 8.85 36.51 3.32
CA THR A 187 8.63 37.44 2.18
C THR A 187 8.76 38.91 2.57
N VAL A 188 8.81 39.20 3.88
CA VAL A 188 9.10 40.54 4.42
C VAL A 188 10.59 40.91 4.28
N ILE A 189 11.50 39.98 3.93
CA ILE A 189 12.95 40.19 4.08
C ILE A 189 13.77 40.21 2.77
N SER A 190 13.30 39.73 1.60
CA SER A 190 14.08 39.92 0.35
C SER A 190 13.37 39.52 -0.94
N PRO A 191 13.48 40.33 -2.02
CA PRO A 191 13.33 39.82 -3.39
C PRO A 191 14.63 40.05 -4.17
N ARG A 192 15.29 38.97 -4.63
CA ARG A 192 16.15 39.10 -5.82
C ARG A 192 16.09 37.91 -6.77
N MET A 193 16.09 38.32 -8.04
CA MET A 193 15.79 37.64 -9.28
C MET A 193 16.73 36.47 -9.60
N ALA A 194 16.19 35.45 -10.29
CA ALA A 194 17.00 34.54 -11.10
C ALA A 194 16.67 34.80 -12.59
N LYS A 195 17.69 35.23 -13.35
CA LYS A 195 17.69 35.20 -14.82
C LYS A 195 17.88 33.75 -15.29
N PRO A 196 17.23 33.29 -16.38
CA PRO A 196 17.45 31.95 -16.90
C PRO A 196 18.60 31.90 -17.93
N ASN A 197 19.27 30.75 -17.87
CA ASN A 197 19.91 29.97 -18.94
C ASN A 197 21.28 30.39 -19.50
N PRO A 198 22.30 29.54 -19.28
CA PRO A 198 23.20 29.08 -20.31
C PRO A 198 22.73 27.72 -20.86
N THR A 199 22.96 27.52 -22.16
CA THR A 199 22.82 26.26 -22.91
C THR A 199 22.99 25.00 -22.05
N ILE A 200 21.89 24.27 -21.85
CA ILE A 200 21.83 23.11 -20.96
C ILE A 200 22.53 21.94 -21.65
N HIS A 201 23.75 21.63 -21.24
CA HIS A 201 24.31 20.29 -21.42
C HIS A 201 23.40 19.31 -20.67
N LEU A 202 22.61 18.56 -21.43
CA LEU A 202 21.74 17.52 -20.89
C LEU A 202 22.60 16.34 -20.45
N ASN A 203 22.87 16.28 -19.14
CA ASN A 203 23.49 15.11 -18.53
C ASN A 203 22.50 13.94 -18.53
N GLU A 204 23.01 12.71 -18.69
CA GLU A 204 22.18 11.52 -18.58
C GLU A 204 21.51 11.46 -17.20
N PRO A 205 20.26 10.96 -17.13
CA PRO A 205 19.48 11.05 -15.91
C PRO A 205 19.94 10.00 -14.89
N HIS A 206 19.95 10.40 -13.61
CA HIS A 206 20.35 9.57 -12.47
C HIS A 206 19.21 9.46 -11.44
N LEU A 207 19.19 8.37 -10.68
CA LEU A 207 18.35 8.18 -9.51
C LEU A 207 19.25 8.09 -8.28
N GLY A 208 19.48 9.22 -7.60
CA GLY A 208 20.54 9.32 -6.60
C GLY A 208 21.90 9.17 -7.27
N CYS A 209 22.70 8.19 -6.82
CA CYS A 209 24.00 7.86 -7.43
C CYS A 209 23.90 6.78 -8.52
N ILE A 210 22.69 6.32 -8.88
CA ILE A 210 22.49 5.20 -9.80
C ILE A 210 22.23 5.75 -11.22
N PRO A 211 23.06 5.40 -12.22
CA PRO A 211 22.81 5.78 -13.61
C PRO A 211 21.61 5.02 -14.19
N ILE A 212 20.59 5.74 -14.64
CA ILE A 212 19.28 5.15 -14.96
C ILE A 212 19.33 4.17 -16.14
N ARG A 213 20.01 4.55 -17.22
CA ARG A 213 20.06 3.75 -18.46
C ARG A 213 20.69 2.36 -18.26
N PRO A 214 21.94 2.23 -17.78
CA PRO A 214 22.53 0.91 -17.57
C PRO A 214 21.74 0.08 -16.55
N THR A 215 21.16 0.70 -15.52
CA THR A 215 20.31 -0.04 -14.57
C THR A 215 19.03 -0.57 -15.22
N LEU A 216 18.34 0.21 -16.05
CA LEU A 216 17.18 -0.27 -16.80
C LEU A 216 17.54 -1.42 -17.75
N ILE A 217 18.70 -1.36 -18.41
CA ILE A 217 19.20 -2.43 -19.27
C ILE A 217 19.43 -3.70 -18.45
N THR A 218 20.14 -3.62 -17.32
CA THR A 218 20.40 -4.75 -16.43
C THR A 218 19.10 -5.37 -15.90
N LEU A 219 18.17 -4.54 -15.41
CA LEU A 219 16.88 -5.02 -14.92
C LEU A 219 16.04 -5.67 -16.04
N SER A 220 16.11 -5.14 -17.26
CA SER A 220 15.44 -5.75 -18.41
C SER A 220 15.99 -7.14 -18.71
N ILE A 221 17.31 -7.30 -18.74
CA ILE A 221 17.97 -8.59 -18.96
C ILE A 221 17.61 -9.58 -17.86
N LEU A 222 17.65 -9.16 -16.59
CA LEU A 222 17.26 -10.00 -15.46
C LEU A 222 15.80 -10.47 -15.55
N GLY A 223 14.87 -9.60 -15.93
CA GLY A 223 13.47 -10.00 -16.08
C GLY A 223 13.21 -10.86 -17.31
N ILE A 224 13.97 -10.68 -18.41
CA ILE A 224 13.94 -11.60 -19.57
C ILE A 224 14.40 -12.99 -19.14
N LEU A 225 15.53 -13.10 -18.43
CA LEU A 225 16.03 -14.38 -17.92
C LEU A 225 15.03 -15.02 -16.95
N GLY A 226 14.47 -14.23 -16.03
CA GLY A 226 13.45 -14.70 -15.09
C GLY A 226 12.19 -15.23 -15.79
N ALA A 227 11.74 -14.56 -16.86
CA ALA A 227 10.63 -15.04 -17.67
C ALA A 227 10.97 -16.38 -18.34
N VAL A 228 12.15 -16.52 -18.97
CA VAL A 228 12.57 -17.78 -19.60
C VAL A 228 12.63 -18.93 -18.59
N ILE A 229 13.17 -18.70 -17.39
CA ILE A 229 13.21 -19.71 -16.32
C ILE A 229 11.79 -20.11 -15.87
N SER A 230 10.85 -19.16 -15.87
CA SER A 230 9.46 -19.43 -15.45
C SER A 230 8.71 -20.34 -16.43
N CYS A 231 9.15 -20.47 -17.69
CA CYS A 231 8.57 -21.39 -18.68
C CYS A 231 8.75 -22.88 -18.33
N TYR A 232 9.60 -23.23 -17.36
CA TYR A 232 9.81 -24.63 -16.97
C TYR A 232 8.64 -25.23 -16.16
N ASN A 233 7.68 -24.42 -15.72
CA ASN A 233 6.56 -24.87 -14.91
C ASN A 233 5.32 -25.15 -15.79
N PRO A 234 4.74 -26.37 -15.80
CA PRO A 234 3.78 -26.81 -16.83
C PRO A 234 2.33 -26.27 -16.69
N LEU A 235 2.10 -25.19 -15.93
CA LEU A 235 0.76 -24.62 -15.76
C LEU A 235 0.44 -23.61 -16.88
N TYR A 236 -0.54 -23.93 -17.73
CA TYR A 236 -0.94 -23.14 -18.91
C TYR A 236 -1.16 -21.64 -18.63
N ASN A 237 -1.78 -21.29 -17.50
CA ASN A 237 -2.00 -19.88 -17.13
C ASN A 237 -0.70 -19.12 -16.79
N GLN A 238 0.34 -19.83 -16.34
CA GLN A 238 1.66 -19.22 -16.09
C GLN A 238 2.39 -18.91 -17.41
N PHE A 239 2.11 -19.65 -18.48
CA PHE A 239 2.73 -19.44 -19.79
C PHE A 239 2.35 -18.08 -20.40
N ILE A 240 1.06 -17.73 -20.40
CA ILE A 240 0.58 -16.43 -20.94
C ILE A 240 1.19 -15.27 -20.15
N LEU A 241 1.17 -15.35 -18.82
CA LEU A 241 1.77 -14.33 -17.96
C LEU A 241 3.27 -14.17 -18.24
N THR A 242 3.97 -15.29 -18.44
CA THR A 242 5.41 -15.30 -18.75
C THR A 242 5.71 -14.60 -20.08
N ILE A 243 4.90 -14.83 -21.12
CA ILE A 243 5.03 -14.10 -22.40
C ILE A 243 4.87 -12.60 -22.22
N ILE A 244 3.88 -12.17 -21.42
CA ILE A 244 3.63 -10.75 -21.15
C ILE A 244 4.83 -10.12 -20.42
N ILE A 245 5.37 -10.80 -19.40
CA ILE A 245 6.55 -10.34 -18.65
C ILE A 245 7.74 -10.21 -19.59
N PHE A 246 8.01 -11.24 -20.40
CA PHE A 246 9.08 -11.26 -21.40
C PHE A 246 8.95 -10.09 -22.37
N ALA A 247 7.78 -9.93 -23.00
CA ALA A 247 7.53 -8.86 -23.97
C ALA A 247 7.71 -7.46 -23.35
N THR A 248 7.23 -7.27 -22.12
CA THR A 248 7.39 -6.01 -21.38
C THR A 248 8.86 -5.66 -21.15
N HIS A 249 9.68 -6.64 -20.77
CA HIS A 249 11.11 -6.41 -20.51
C HIS A 249 11.90 -6.23 -21.81
N CYS A 250 11.54 -6.93 -22.90
CA CYS A 250 12.10 -6.68 -24.23
C CYS A 250 11.79 -5.26 -24.73
N LEU A 251 10.56 -4.78 -24.53
CA LEU A 251 10.16 -3.42 -24.90
C LEU A 251 10.94 -2.37 -24.09
N MET A 252 11.07 -2.58 -22.78
CA MET A 252 11.86 -1.72 -21.89
C MET A 252 13.34 -1.69 -22.31
N LEU A 253 13.92 -2.85 -22.61
CA LEU A 253 15.29 -2.98 -23.09
C LEU A 253 15.50 -2.20 -24.38
N PHE A 254 14.62 -2.41 -25.36
CA PHE A 254 14.67 -1.73 -26.65
C PHE A 254 14.58 -0.20 -26.47
N GLY A 255 13.67 0.27 -25.62
CA GLY A 255 13.53 1.68 -25.28
C GLY A 255 14.80 2.27 -24.64
N ALA A 256 15.42 1.55 -23.70
CA ALA A 256 16.60 2.02 -22.99
C ALA A 256 17.89 1.98 -23.83
N VAL A 257 18.08 0.94 -24.66
CA VAL A 257 19.27 0.78 -25.51
C VAL A 257 19.25 1.82 -26.63
N ASN A 258 18.13 1.94 -27.34
CA ASN A 258 18.02 2.76 -28.55
C ASN A 258 17.52 4.19 -28.30
N TYR A 259 17.31 4.59 -27.05
CA TYR A 259 16.67 5.88 -26.71
C TYR A 259 15.34 6.09 -27.46
N ASN A 260 14.56 5.03 -27.64
CA ASN A 260 13.33 5.08 -28.41
C ASN A 260 12.18 5.64 -27.55
N GLU A 261 11.70 6.83 -27.89
CA GLU A 261 10.66 7.53 -27.13
C GLU A 261 9.35 6.73 -27.04
N PHE A 262 8.90 6.16 -28.17
CA PHE A 262 7.65 5.41 -28.23
C PHE A 262 7.69 4.17 -27.33
N ALA A 263 8.77 3.39 -27.39
CA ALA A 263 8.96 2.20 -26.56
C ALA A 263 9.04 2.55 -25.06
N LEU A 264 9.73 3.64 -24.70
CA LEU A 264 9.77 4.14 -23.32
C LEU A 264 8.40 4.65 -22.84
N LYS A 265 7.65 5.35 -23.70
CA LYS A 265 6.29 5.79 -23.40
C LYS A 265 5.36 4.60 -23.18
N LEU A 266 5.39 3.60 -24.05
CA LEU A 266 4.56 2.40 -23.90
C LEU A 266 4.97 1.59 -22.65
N SER A 267 6.27 1.39 -22.42
CA SER A 267 6.79 0.76 -21.20
C SER A 267 6.32 1.49 -19.94
N GLN A 268 6.33 2.83 -19.94
CA GLN A 268 5.83 3.60 -18.80
C GLN A 268 4.36 3.33 -18.50
N HIS A 269 3.50 3.22 -19.52
CA HIS A 269 2.07 2.94 -19.32
C HIS A 269 1.86 1.50 -18.82
N ILE A 270 2.60 0.53 -19.36
CA ILE A 270 2.54 -0.86 -18.90
C ILE A 270 2.99 -0.95 -17.44
N PHE A 271 4.12 -0.35 -17.06
CA PHE A 271 4.59 -0.36 -15.67
C PHE A 271 3.66 0.40 -14.71
N LEU A 272 2.98 1.45 -15.18
CA LEU A 272 1.93 2.10 -14.39
C LEU A 272 0.75 1.15 -14.14
N LEU A 273 0.30 0.43 -15.17
CA LEU A 273 -0.76 -0.57 -15.04
C LEU A 273 -0.34 -1.69 -14.08
N ILE A 274 0.88 -2.21 -14.22
CA ILE A 274 1.44 -3.24 -13.32
C ILE A 274 1.46 -2.73 -11.88
N LEU A 275 1.84 -1.47 -11.65
CA LEU A 275 1.87 -0.89 -10.31
C LEU A 275 0.47 -0.78 -9.70
N VAL A 276 -0.52 -0.31 -10.47
CA VAL A 276 -1.91 -0.21 -10.01
C VAL A 276 -2.48 -1.59 -9.70
N THR A 277 -2.31 -2.56 -10.60
CA THR A 277 -2.74 -3.94 -10.37
C THR A 277 -1.99 -4.58 -9.20
N GLY A 278 -0.70 -4.29 -9.05
CA GLY A 278 0.14 -4.76 -7.96
C GLY A 278 -0.34 -4.31 -6.58
N ILE A 279 -0.86 -3.08 -6.45
CA ILE A 279 -1.49 -2.60 -5.21
C ILE A 279 -2.72 -3.47 -4.88
N VAL A 280 -3.59 -3.70 -5.86
CA VAL A 280 -4.79 -4.55 -5.67
C VAL A 280 -4.40 -5.96 -5.25
N VAL A 281 -3.42 -6.56 -5.94
CA VAL A 281 -2.93 -7.91 -5.64
C VAL A 281 -2.28 -7.99 -4.26
N THR A 282 -1.53 -6.95 -3.85
CA THR A 282 -0.90 -6.88 -2.52
C THR A 282 -1.94 -6.88 -1.39
N CYS A 283 -3.10 -6.27 -1.62
CA CYS A 283 -4.20 -6.34 -0.65
C CYS A 283 -4.92 -7.70 -0.68
N VAL A 284 -5.21 -8.20 -1.88
CA VAL A 284 -6.10 -9.36 -2.03
C VAL A 284 -5.40 -10.69 -1.73
N LEU A 285 -4.19 -10.88 -2.26
CA LEU A 285 -3.55 -12.19 -2.33
C LEU A 285 -3.07 -12.72 -0.95
N PRO A 286 -2.40 -11.93 -0.09
CA PRO A 286 -1.98 -12.39 1.23
C PRO A 286 -3.18 -12.86 2.07
N VAL A 287 -4.24 -12.05 2.13
CA VAL A 287 -5.48 -12.36 2.88
C VAL A 287 -6.14 -13.63 2.34
N THR A 288 -6.26 -13.75 1.02
CA THR A 288 -6.87 -14.91 0.37
C THR A 288 -6.09 -16.19 0.67
N LEU A 289 -4.76 -16.16 0.48
CA LEU A 289 -3.90 -17.32 0.73
C LEU A 289 -3.92 -17.75 2.20
N SER A 290 -3.83 -16.79 3.10
CA SER A 290 -3.94 -17.01 4.53
C SER A 290 -5.28 -17.62 4.93
N CYS A 291 -6.40 -17.09 4.43
CA CYS A 291 -7.72 -17.65 4.73
C CYS A 291 -7.86 -19.07 4.16
N TYR A 292 -7.32 -19.32 2.95
CA TYR A 292 -7.37 -20.61 2.29
C TYR A 292 -6.66 -21.70 3.12
N ILE A 293 -5.44 -21.42 3.58
CA ILE A 293 -4.68 -22.34 4.44
C ILE A 293 -5.33 -22.47 5.82
N ALA A 294 -5.74 -21.35 6.44
CA ALA A 294 -6.31 -21.34 7.79
C ALA A 294 -7.63 -22.12 7.88
N SER A 295 -8.45 -22.07 6.83
CA SER A 295 -9.74 -22.77 6.76
C SER A 295 -9.62 -24.30 6.59
N GLY A 296 -8.42 -24.80 6.27
CA GLY A 296 -8.20 -26.23 5.97
C GLY A 296 -8.62 -26.64 4.56
N LEU A 297 -9.06 -25.70 3.70
CA LEU A 297 -9.33 -25.98 2.27
C LEU A 297 -8.06 -26.44 1.54
N GLY A 298 -6.88 -25.93 1.94
CA GLY A 298 -5.60 -26.35 1.37
C GLY A 298 -5.29 -27.84 1.53
N ASP A 299 -5.73 -28.47 2.60
CA ASP A 299 -5.47 -29.89 2.87
C ASP A 299 -6.40 -30.81 2.05
N THR A 300 -7.53 -30.29 1.56
CA THR A 300 -8.53 -31.11 0.86
C THR A 300 -8.09 -31.62 -0.51
N HIS A 301 -7.01 -31.08 -1.09
CA HIS A 301 -6.42 -31.61 -2.33
C HIS A 301 -5.66 -32.93 -2.11
N ASP A 302 -5.19 -33.22 -0.89
CA ASP A 302 -4.58 -34.52 -0.55
C ASP A 302 -5.61 -35.56 -0.06
N ILE A 303 -6.82 -35.13 0.33
CA ILE A 303 -7.88 -36.03 0.82
C ILE A 303 -8.46 -36.91 -0.31
N MET A 304 -8.20 -36.58 -1.57
CA MET A 304 -8.65 -37.39 -2.71
C MET A 304 -7.76 -38.60 -3.02
N SER A 305 -6.67 -38.86 -2.26
CA SER A 305 -5.71 -39.93 -2.61
C SER A 305 -5.40 -40.99 -1.55
N TYR A 306 -5.88 -40.92 -0.29
CA TYR A 306 -5.59 -41.98 0.69
C TYR A 306 -6.74 -42.30 1.64
N THR A 307 -7.16 -43.57 1.61
CA THR A 307 -7.97 -44.24 2.64
C THR A 307 -7.17 -44.31 3.95
N TYR A 308 -7.43 -43.38 4.88
CA TYR A 308 -6.89 -43.46 6.24
C TYR A 308 -7.93 -44.06 7.21
N THR A 309 -7.50 -45.07 7.96
CA THR A 309 -8.24 -45.70 9.04
C THR A 309 -8.34 -44.77 10.25
N ALA A 310 -9.40 -44.95 11.05
CA ALA A 310 -9.83 -44.01 12.09
C ALA A 310 -8.88 -43.86 13.30
N GLU A 311 -7.76 -44.58 13.36
CA GLU A 311 -6.93 -44.71 14.57
C GLU A 311 -5.78 -43.70 14.70
N GLU A 312 -5.38 -42.98 13.64
CA GLU A 312 -4.37 -41.90 13.75
C GLU A 312 -4.95 -40.53 14.19
N PHE A 313 -6.24 -40.48 14.57
CA PHE A 313 -6.99 -39.24 14.79
C PHE A 313 -6.84 -38.58 16.17
N ALA A 314 -5.90 -39.03 17.01
CA ALA A 314 -5.64 -38.44 18.32
C ALA A 314 -4.83 -37.12 18.27
N GLY A 315 -4.39 -36.65 17.10
CA GLY A 315 -3.58 -35.44 16.92
C GLY A 315 -4.34 -34.10 16.70
N GLY A 316 -5.67 -34.06 16.87
CA GLY A 316 -6.52 -33.02 16.26
C GLY A 316 -6.31 -31.56 16.70
N THR A 317 -5.97 -31.28 17.95
CA THR A 317 -5.71 -29.88 18.41
C THR A 317 -4.42 -29.30 17.84
N LYS A 318 -3.43 -30.15 17.58
CA LYS A 318 -2.14 -29.75 16.99
C LYS A 318 -2.32 -29.30 15.53
N ASP A 319 -3.26 -29.90 14.82
CA ASP A 319 -3.49 -29.68 13.39
C ASP A 319 -4.03 -28.26 13.09
N VAL A 320 -5.06 -27.79 13.80
CA VAL A 320 -5.61 -26.42 13.63
C VAL A 320 -4.56 -25.35 13.96
N LYS A 321 -3.76 -25.56 15.01
CA LYS A 321 -2.70 -24.64 15.41
C LYS A 321 -1.61 -24.55 14.35
N ILE A 322 -1.19 -25.69 13.80
CA ILE A 322 -0.18 -25.75 12.74
C ILE A 322 -0.70 -25.02 11.49
N ARG A 323 -1.97 -25.24 11.11
CA ARG A 323 -2.59 -24.54 9.98
C ARG A 323 -2.66 -23.04 10.16
N PHE A 324 -3.12 -22.57 11.32
CA PHE A 324 -3.14 -21.13 11.62
C PHE A 324 -1.73 -20.52 11.55
N LYS A 325 -0.73 -21.17 12.15
CA LYS A 325 0.66 -20.70 12.10
C LYS A 325 1.19 -20.67 10.67
N ASN A 326 0.97 -21.73 9.90
CA ASN A 326 1.42 -21.81 8.50
C ASN A 326 0.70 -20.79 7.62
N ALA A 327 -0.60 -20.59 7.82
CA ALA A 327 -1.39 -19.59 7.14
C ALA A 327 -0.87 -18.17 7.40
N LEU A 328 -0.53 -17.86 8.67
CA LEU A 328 0.02 -16.57 9.04
C LEU A 328 1.41 -16.36 8.41
N ILE A 329 2.30 -17.35 8.48
CA ILE A 329 3.64 -17.29 7.88
C ILE A 329 3.53 -17.11 6.36
N ALA A 330 2.69 -17.89 5.69
CA ALA A 330 2.50 -17.83 4.24
C ALA A 330 1.94 -16.46 3.81
N GLY A 331 0.95 -15.94 4.51
CA GLY A 331 0.39 -14.61 4.23
C GLY A 331 1.40 -13.49 4.42
N LEU A 332 2.10 -13.46 5.57
CA LEU A 332 3.11 -12.43 5.86
C LEU A 332 4.28 -12.50 4.87
N ALA A 333 4.75 -13.71 4.54
CA ALA A 333 5.79 -13.88 3.53
C ALA A 333 5.32 -13.37 2.16
N THR A 334 4.09 -13.71 1.76
CA THR A 334 3.50 -13.26 0.49
C THR A 334 3.37 -11.74 0.45
N GLU A 335 2.85 -11.13 1.51
CA GLU A 335 2.76 -9.67 1.65
C GLU A 335 4.13 -9.00 1.53
N PHE A 336 5.14 -9.51 2.24
CA PHE A 336 6.51 -9.01 2.17
C PHE A 336 7.08 -9.06 0.75
N PHE A 337 6.97 -10.20 0.06
CA PHE A 337 7.48 -10.34 -1.31
C PHE A 337 6.73 -9.43 -2.31
N LEU A 338 5.41 -9.27 -2.16
CA LEU A 338 4.61 -8.39 -2.99
C LEU A 338 4.97 -6.91 -2.79
N ILE A 339 5.24 -6.49 -1.56
CA ILE A 339 5.70 -5.13 -1.25
C ILE A 339 7.07 -4.88 -1.88
N CYS A 340 8.03 -5.81 -1.70
CA CYS A 340 9.35 -5.71 -2.32
C CYS A 340 9.26 -5.65 -3.85
N GLY A 341 8.45 -6.52 -4.47
CA GLY A 341 8.20 -6.53 -5.91
C GLY A 341 7.57 -5.23 -6.40
N SER A 342 6.56 -4.72 -5.69
CA SER A 342 5.90 -3.44 -6.01
C SER A 342 6.86 -2.24 -5.89
N ALA A 343 7.76 -2.25 -4.91
CA ALA A 343 8.79 -1.23 -4.77
C ALA A 343 9.78 -1.25 -5.95
N LEU A 344 10.21 -2.42 -6.39
CA LEU A 344 11.06 -2.57 -7.58
C LEU A 344 10.35 -2.07 -8.84
N ASN A 345 9.08 -2.43 -9.04
CA ASN A 345 8.27 -1.94 -10.16
C ASN A 345 8.11 -0.41 -10.13
N PHE A 346 7.94 0.18 -8.94
CA PHE A 346 7.89 1.65 -8.78
C PHE A 346 9.23 2.31 -9.18
N ILE A 347 10.36 1.74 -8.75
CA ILE A 347 11.69 2.24 -9.13
C ILE A 347 11.86 2.19 -10.65
N GLN A 348 11.51 1.06 -11.29
CA GLN A 348 11.54 0.92 -12.76
C GLN A 348 10.64 1.95 -13.44
N PHE A 349 9.42 2.15 -12.97
CA PHE A 349 8.51 3.17 -13.49
C PHE A 349 9.12 4.59 -13.43
N VAL A 350 9.71 4.97 -12.30
CA VAL A 350 10.36 6.28 -12.12
C VAL A 350 11.57 6.42 -13.06
N MET A 351 12.38 5.36 -13.18
CA MET A 351 13.53 5.32 -14.08
C MET A 351 13.11 5.50 -15.55
N ILE A 352 12.12 4.73 -16.02
CA ILE A 352 11.58 4.84 -17.39
C ILE A 352 11.06 6.25 -17.64
N ARG A 353 10.27 6.80 -16.71
CA ARG A 353 9.72 8.15 -16.84
C ARG A 353 10.82 9.19 -17.02
N ARG A 354 11.85 9.17 -16.18
CA ARG A 354 12.98 10.13 -16.26
C ARG A 354 13.78 9.96 -17.55
N LEU A 355 14.04 8.72 -17.96
CA LEU A 355 14.73 8.45 -19.23
C LEU A 355 13.93 8.93 -20.43
N LYS A 356 12.61 8.74 -20.42
CA LYS A 356 11.70 9.24 -21.46
C LYS A 356 11.72 10.77 -21.53
N GLU A 357 11.60 11.46 -20.39
CA GLU A 357 11.67 12.93 -20.33
C GLU A 357 13.02 13.45 -20.86
N TYR A 358 14.12 12.77 -20.56
CA TYR A 358 15.44 13.07 -21.13
C TYR A 358 15.47 12.89 -22.66
N VAL A 359 14.94 11.79 -23.19
CA VAL A 359 14.89 11.53 -24.65
C VAL A 359 14.07 12.60 -25.37
N ILE A 360 12.90 12.95 -24.85
CA ILE A 360 12.04 14.01 -25.43
C ILE A 360 12.82 15.32 -25.52
N THR A 361 13.48 15.71 -24.41
CA THR A 361 14.24 16.97 -24.37
C THR A 361 15.44 16.94 -25.32
N LYS A 362 16.12 15.79 -25.42
CA LYS A 362 17.24 15.60 -26.35
C LYS A 362 16.81 15.69 -27.82
N ASN A 363 15.65 15.11 -28.17
CA ASN A 363 15.12 15.18 -29.53
C ASN A 363 14.69 16.62 -29.89
N GLN A 364 14.01 17.32 -28.97
CA GLN A 364 13.64 18.73 -29.17
C GLN A 364 14.87 19.63 -29.40
N ASN A 365 15.92 19.48 -28.57
CA ASN A 365 17.15 20.25 -28.77
C ASN A 365 17.86 19.93 -30.09
N LYS A 366 17.70 18.71 -30.62
CA LYS A 366 18.25 18.33 -31.93
C LYS A 366 17.48 19.01 -33.07
N ASP A 367 16.16 19.11 -32.96
CA ASP A 367 15.30 19.77 -33.95
C ASP A 367 15.46 21.31 -33.94
N ASP A 368 15.78 21.89 -32.78
CA ASP A 368 16.04 23.33 -32.60
C ASP A 368 17.48 23.75 -32.96
N SER A 369 18.36 22.80 -33.30
CA SER A 369 19.72 23.09 -33.75
C SER A 369 19.68 23.62 -35.20
N PRO A 370 20.24 24.81 -35.52
CA PRO A 370 20.23 25.30 -36.89
C PRO A 370 20.92 24.29 -37.80
N LEU A 371 20.25 23.92 -38.89
CA LEU A 371 20.83 23.09 -39.95
C LEU A 371 22.06 23.82 -40.50
N VAL A 372 23.25 23.36 -40.11
CA VAL A 372 24.50 23.74 -40.75
C VAL A 372 24.50 23.03 -42.10
N PHE A 373 24.01 23.72 -43.13
CA PHE A 373 24.17 23.34 -44.53
C PHE A 373 25.53 23.81 -45.05
#